data_AF-A0A2G1X113-F1
#
_entry.id   AF-A0A2G1X113-F1
#
_cell.length_a   1.000
_cell.length_b   1.000
_cell.length_c   1.000
_cell.angle_alpha   90.00
_cell.angle_beta   90.00
_cell.angle_gamma   90.00
#
_symmetry.space_group_name_H-M   'P 1'
#
loop_
_entity.id
_entity.type
_entity.pdbx_description
1 polymer ?
#
loop_
_entity_poly.entity_id
_entity_poly.type
_entity_poly.pdbx_seq_one_letter_code
_entity_poly.pdbx_strand_id
1 'polypeptide(L)'
;MALAAFALVSLDSIPLALSTDFGARFLLLLSLLDMAFAYDDYWPVAYSPMYAVTWTLVFGVLTAGLFISIYEVALPNLGNTVVSVAAFVTVVSIQFGSAMLYARIR
;
A
#
# COMPACT_ATOMS: atom_id res chain seq x y z
N MET A 1 -9.77 1.20 1.86
CA MET A 1 -9.09 1.50 0.57
C MET A 1 -9.66 2.71 -0.16
N ALA A 2 -10.89 2.64 -0.70
CA ALA A 2 -11.51 3.77 -1.42
C ALA A 2 -11.62 5.05 -0.58
N LEU A 3 -11.91 4.91 0.72
CA LEU A 3 -12.07 6.03 1.65
C LEU A 3 -10.75 6.78 1.92
N ALA A 4 -9.61 6.07 1.92
CA ALA A 4 -8.31 6.70 2.12
C ALA A 4 -7.82 7.44 0.86
N ALA A 5 -8.01 6.84 -0.32
CA ALA A 5 -7.76 7.53 -1.59
C ALA A 5 -8.66 8.78 -1.73
N PHE A 6 -9.95 8.65 -1.37
CA PHE A 6 -10.89 9.76 -1.34
C PHE A 6 -10.50 10.85 -0.34
N ALA A 7 -10.11 10.48 0.88
CA ALA A 7 -9.64 11.41 1.89
C ALA A 7 -8.40 12.19 1.42
N LEU A 8 -7.51 11.55 0.67
CA LEU A 8 -6.31 12.19 0.16
C LEU A 8 -6.58 13.16 -0.98
N VAL A 9 -7.43 12.77 -1.93
CA VAL A 9 -7.95 13.67 -2.97
C VAL A 9 -8.68 14.87 -2.34
N SER A 10 -9.42 14.62 -1.26
CA SER A 10 -10.10 15.67 -0.50
C SER A 10 -9.10 16.58 0.21
N LEU A 11 -8.02 16.05 0.81
CA LEU A 11 -6.96 16.82 1.44
C LEU A 11 -6.16 17.67 0.44
N ASP A 12 -5.92 17.15 -0.76
CA ASP A 12 -5.28 17.89 -1.87
C ASP A 12 -6.15 19.07 -2.34
N SER A 13 -7.46 18.99 -2.12
CA SER A 13 -8.43 20.05 -2.44
C SER A 13 -8.60 21.09 -1.33
N ILE A 14 -8.05 20.84 -0.13
CA ILE A 14 -8.12 21.75 1.03
C ILE A 14 -6.82 22.57 1.06
N PRO A 15 -6.87 23.89 1.33
CA PRO A 15 -5.68 24.75 1.38
C PRO A 15 -4.90 24.55 2.69
N LEU A 16 -4.55 23.30 3.00
CA LEU A 16 -3.61 22.96 4.06
C LEU A 16 -2.20 23.08 3.49
N ALA A 17 -1.28 23.70 4.24
CA ALA A 17 0.13 23.82 3.86
C ALA A 17 0.88 22.48 4.03
N LEU A 18 0.46 21.44 3.30
CA LEU A 18 1.10 20.14 3.27
C LEU A 18 2.23 20.15 2.25
N SER A 19 3.30 19.39 2.53
CA SER A 19 4.36 19.18 1.54
C SER A 19 3.81 18.45 0.31
N THR A 20 4.35 18.74 -0.87
CA THR A 20 4.00 18.07 -2.14
C THR A 20 4.07 16.54 -2.04
N ASP A 21 4.99 16.01 -1.22
CA ASP A 21 5.22 14.56 -1.09
C ASP A 21 4.39 13.93 0.04
N PHE A 22 3.56 14.70 0.74
CA PHE A 22 2.79 14.20 1.87
C PHE A 22 1.86 13.07 1.44
N GLY A 23 1.18 13.24 0.30
CA GLY A 23 0.27 12.24 -0.25
C GLY A 23 0.95 10.91 -0.54
N ALA A 24 2.10 10.97 -1.23
CA ALA A 24 2.91 9.79 -1.53
C ALA A 24 3.35 9.06 -0.25
N ARG A 25 3.87 9.78 0.74
CA ARG A 25 4.32 9.22 2.02
C ARG A 25 3.17 8.61 2.82
N PHE A 26 2.04 9.30 2.87
CA PHE A 26 0.86 8.80 3.57
C PHE A 26 0.36 7.51 2.94
N LEU A 27 0.25 7.44 1.61
CA LEU A 27 -0.22 6.24 0.92
C LEU A 27 0.77 5.08 0.99
N LEU A 28 2.07 5.36 0.98
CA LEU A 28 3.09 4.35 1.24
C LEU A 28 2.91 3.76 2.64
N LEU A 29 2.81 4.60 3.68
CA LEU A 29 2.59 4.13 5.05
C LEU A 29 1.28 3.35 5.19
N LEU A 30 0.22 3.81 4.52
CA LEU A 30 -1.04 3.10 4.52
C LEU A 30 -0.93 1.73 3.84
N SER A 31 -0.24 1.63 2.71
CA SER A 31 -0.01 0.33 2.04
C SER A 31 0.81 -0.66 2.88
N LEU A 32 1.69 -0.16 3.74
CA LEU A 32 2.42 -0.97 4.72
C LEU A 32 1.52 -1.40 5.88
N LEU A 33 0.58 -0.56 6.30
CA LEU A 33 -0.42 -0.92 7.29
C LEU A 33 -1.41 -1.97 6.75
N ASP A 34 -1.80 -1.85 5.48
CA ASP A 34 -2.74 -2.77 4.82
C ASP A 34 -2.23 -4.22 4.77
N MET A 35 -0.91 -4.39 4.71
CA MET A 35 -0.26 -5.69 4.80
C MET A 35 -0.54 -6.41 6.13
N ALA A 36 -0.73 -5.67 7.23
CA ALA A 36 -1.08 -6.27 8.53
C ALA A 36 -2.49 -6.86 8.50
N PHE A 37 -3.44 -6.18 7.85
CA PHE A 37 -4.79 -6.72 7.64
C PHE A 37 -4.78 -7.93 6.72
N ALA A 38 -4.02 -7.88 5.62
CA ALA A 38 -3.89 -9.03 4.72
C ALA A 38 -3.28 -10.27 5.40
N TYR A 39 -2.35 -10.08 6.34
CA TYR A 39 -1.81 -11.18 7.15
C TYR A 39 -2.89 -11.82 8.02
N ASP A 40 -3.64 -10.99 8.75
CA ASP A 40 -4.66 -11.46 9.71
C ASP A 40 -5.81 -12.18 9.00
N ASP A 41 -6.26 -11.67 7.85
CA ASP A 41 -7.42 -12.20 7.12
C ASP A 41 -7.12 -13.51 6.37
N TYR A 42 -5.92 -13.67 5.80
CA TYR A 42 -5.65 -14.74 4.82
C TYR A 42 -4.54 -15.71 5.20
N TRP A 43 -3.63 -15.31 6.10
CA TRP A 43 -2.42 -16.08 6.39
C TRP A 43 -2.38 -16.81 7.75
N PRO A 44 -3.37 -16.83 8.68
CA PRO A 44 -3.19 -17.56 9.91
C PRO A 44 -3.37 -19.07 9.68
N VAL A 45 -2.28 -19.75 9.29
CA VAL A 45 -2.14 -21.21 9.35
C VAL A 45 -1.95 -21.65 10.80
N ALA A 46 -1.07 -20.92 11.51
CA ALA A 46 -0.81 -21.02 12.93
C ALA A 46 -0.27 -19.65 13.37
N TYR A 47 -0.80 -19.11 14.47
CA TYR A 47 -0.34 -17.83 15.03
C TYR A 47 1.06 -18.02 15.64
N SER A 48 2.10 -17.80 14.83
CA SER A 48 3.50 -17.79 15.25
C SER A 48 4.09 -16.39 15.09
N PRO A 49 4.70 -15.82 16.14
CA PRO A 49 5.39 -14.54 16.04
C PRO A 49 6.43 -14.52 14.92
N MET A 50 7.10 -15.65 14.68
CA MET A 50 8.12 -15.76 13.63
C MET A 50 7.53 -15.56 12.22
N TYR A 51 6.34 -16.11 11.95
CA TYR A 51 5.68 -15.92 10.65
C TYR A 51 5.19 -14.49 10.45
N ALA A 52 4.68 -13.84 11.51
CA ALA A 52 4.29 -12.44 11.44
C ALA A 52 5.50 -11.53 11.15
N VAL A 53 6.65 -11.79 11.77
CA VAL A 53 7.91 -11.06 11.50
C VAL A 53 8.38 -11.30 10.06
N THR A 54 8.43 -12.56 9.61
CA THR A 54 8.85 -12.88 8.24
C THR A 54 7.92 -12.23 7.21
N TRP A 55 6.61 -12.29 7.42
CA TRP A 55 5.63 -11.63 6.57
C TRP A 55 5.89 -10.13 6.50
N THR A 56 6.03 -9.49 7.66
CA THR A 56 6.23 -8.03 7.75
C THR A 56 7.50 -7.59 7.01
N LEU A 57 8.60 -8.32 7.17
CA LEU A 57 9.87 -7.97 6.52
C LEU A 57 9.80 -8.20 5.01
N VAL A 58 9.33 -9.38 4.57
CA VAL A 58 9.32 -9.74 3.15
C VAL A 58 8.31 -8.90 2.39
N PHE A 59 7.05 -8.90 2.83
CA PHE A 59 6.00 -8.14 2.15
C PHE A 59 6.14 -6.64 2.38
N GLY A 60 6.71 -6.18 3.49
CA GLY A 60 6.96 -4.76 3.73
C GLY A 60 7.99 -4.21 2.75
N VAL A 61 9.11 -4.91 2.56
CA VAL A 61 10.14 -4.53 1.58
C VAL A 61 9.59 -4.59 0.15
N LEU A 62 8.86 -5.65 -0.21
CA LEU A 62 8.25 -5.77 -1.53
C LEU A 62 7.23 -4.65 -1.79
N THR A 63 6.39 -4.34 -0.81
CA THR A 63 5.39 -3.27 -0.87
C THR A 63 6.04 -1.92 -1.09
N ALA A 64 7.03 -1.58 -0.26
CA ALA A 64 7.74 -0.32 -0.39
C ALA A 64 8.49 -0.23 -1.73
N GLY A 65 9.18 -1.31 -2.13
CA GLY A 65 9.91 -1.37 -3.39
C GLY A 65 8.99 -1.20 -4.60
N LEU A 66 7.85 -1.88 -4.65
CA LEU A 66 6.87 -1.75 -5.73
C LEU A 66 6.24 -0.36 -5.75
N PHE A 67 5.86 0.18 -4.59
CA PHE A 67 5.26 1.51 -4.51
C PHE A 67 6.22 2.58 -5.04
N ILE A 68 7.45 2.59 -4.54
CA ILE A 68 8.49 3.54 -4.96
C ILE A 68 8.78 3.37 -6.46
N SER A 69 8.89 2.14 -6.95
CA SER A 69 9.16 1.88 -8.37
C SER A 69 8.06 2.42 -9.27
N ILE A 70 6.78 2.18 -8.94
CA ILE A 70 5.65 2.71 -9.70
C ILE A 70 5.62 4.24 -9.61
N TYR A 71 5.87 4.78 -8.42
CA TYR A 71 5.87 6.22 -8.18
C TYR A 71 6.94 6.92 -9.04
N GLU A 72 8.20 6.52 -8.94
CA GLU A 72 9.33 7.14 -9.65
C GLU A 72 9.20 7.01 -11.17
N VAL A 73 8.67 5.88 -11.67
CA VAL A 73 8.48 5.66 -13.12
C VAL A 73 7.36 6.54 -13.69
N ALA A 74 6.28 6.75 -12.93
CA ALA A 74 5.10 7.46 -13.41
C ALA A 74 5.13 8.98 -13.12
N LEU A 75 5.87 9.42 -12.10
CA LEU A 75 5.99 10.83 -11.69
C LEU A 75 6.35 11.80 -12.82
N PRO A 76 7.27 11.47 -13.76
CA PRO A 76 7.60 12.40 -14.85
C PRO A 76 6.45 12.68 -15.83
N ASN A 77 5.46 11.78 -15.89
CA ASN A 77 4.38 11.81 -16.89
C ASN A 77 3.03 12.24 -16.32
N LEU A 78 2.87 12.23 -14.99
CA LEU A 78 1.60 12.38 -14.30
C LEU A 78 1.77 13.23 -13.03
N GLY A 79 0.68 13.82 -12.54
CA GLY A 79 0.71 14.60 -11.30
C GLY A 79 0.95 13.73 -10.06
N ASN A 80 1.62 14.29 -9.04
CA ASN A 80 2.00 13.59 -7.80
C ASN A 80 0.83 12.82 -7.16
N THR A 81 -0.34 13.45 -7.05
CA THR A 81 -1.55 12.84 -6.49
C THR A 81 -2.01 11.61 -7.29
N VAL A 82 -2.06 11.73 -8.62
CA VAL A 82 -2.48 10.63 -9.51
C VAL A 82 -1.53 9.45 -9.39
N VAL A 83 -0.23 9.73 -9.40
CA VAL A 83 0.82 8.70 -9.31
C VAL A 83 0.80 8.01 -7.97
N SER A 84 0.68 8.76 -6.88
CA SER A 84 0.61 8.23 -5.52
C SER A 84 -0.60 7.30 -5.34
N VAL A 85 -1.76 7.71 -5.86
CA VAL A 85 -2.98 6.89 -5.83
C VAL A 85 -2.84 5.64 -6.70
N ALA A 86 -2.27 5.76 -7.90
CA ALA A 86 -2.06 4.62 -8.79
C ALA A 86 -1.10 3.59 -8.18
N ALA A 87 0.01 4.05 -7.60
CA ALA A 87 0.97 3.20 -6.90
C ALA A 87 0.30 2.47 -5.73
N PHE A 88 -0.43 3.20 -4.89
CA PHE A 88 -1.17 2.65 -3.75
C PHE A 88 -2.14 1.55 -4.16
N VAL A 89 -3.06 1.85 -5.10
CA VAL A 89 -4.08 0.91 -5.54
C VAL A 89 -3.45 -0.35 -6.14
N THR A 90 -2.39 -0.18 -6.94
CA THR A 90 -1.69 -1.30 -7.57
C THR A 90 -1.06 -2.21 -6.53
N VAL A 91 -0.27 -1.66 -5.61
CA VAL A 91 0.44 -2.44 -4.59
C VAL A 91 -0.52 -3.16 -3.67
N VAL A 92 -1.56 -2.48 -3.18
CA VAL A 92 -2.61 -3.09 -2.35
C VAL A 92 -3.30 -4.23 -3.09
N SER A 93 -3.65 -4.03 -4.36
CA SER A 93 -4.35 -5.05 -5.14
C SER A 93 -3.49 -6.29 -5.30
N ILE A 94 -2.17 -6.13 -5.49
CA ILE A 94 -1.22 -7.24 -5.54
C ILE A 94 -1.13 -7.94 -4.17
N GLN A 95 -1.04 -7.20 -3.07
CA GLN A 95 -0.99 -7.75 -1.71
C GLN A 95 -2.23 -8.61 -1.41
N PHE A 96 -3.42 -8.02 -1.48
CA PHE A 96 -4.67 -8.72 -1.18
C PHE A 96 -4.97 -9.81 -2.21
N GLY A 97 -4.72 -9.56 -3.49
CA GLY A 97 -4.93 -10.54 -4.55
C GLY A 97 -4.06 -11.78 -4.38
N SER A 98 -2.77 -11.60 -4.04
CA SER A 98 -1.87 -12.72 -3.79
C SER A 98 -2.23 -13.49 -2.51
N ALA A 99 -2.58 -12.79 -1.43
CA ALA A 99 -3.03 -13.40 -0.19
C ALA A 99 -4.33 -14.20 -0.37
N MET A 100 -5.31 -13.64 -1.07
CA MET A 100 -6.58 -14.32 -1.39
C MET A 100 -6.37 -15.53 -2.30
N LEU A 101 -5.49 -15.43 -3.31
CA LEU A 101 -5.16 -16.55 -4.19
C LEU A 101 -4.52 -17.70 -3.40
N TYR A 102 -3.57 -17.39 -2.50
CA TYR A 102 -2.97 -18.38 -1.62
C TYR A 102 -4.00 -19.06 -0.73
N ALA A 103 -4.89 -18.29 -0.10
CA ALA A 103 -5.96 -18.82 0.76
C ALA A 103 -6.94 -19.72 0.02
N ARG A 104 -7.10 -19.57 -1.31
CA ARG A 104 -7.94 -20.47 -2.13
C ARG A 104 -7.26 -21.77 -2.55
N ILE A 105 -5.94 -21.77 -2.70
CA ILE A 105 -5.17 -22.94 -3.17
C ILE A 105 -4.83 -23.88 -2.01
N ARG A 106 -4.67 -23.31 -0.81
CA ARG A 106 -4.50 -24.04 0.44
C ARG A 106 -5.79 -24.73 0.88
#